data_AF-A0A239PXY8-F1
#
_entry.id   AF-A0A239PXY8-F1
#
_cell.length_a   1.000
_cell.length_b   1.000
_cell.length_c   1.000
_cell.angle_alpha   90.00
_cell.angle_beta   90.00
_cell.angle_gamma   90.00
#
_symmetry.space_group_name_H-M   'P 1'
#
loop_
_entity.id
_entity.type
_entity.pdbx_description
1 polymer ?
#
loop_
_entity_poly.entity_id
_entity_poly.type
_entity_poly.pdbx_seq_one_letter_code
_entity_poly.pdbx_strand_id
1 'polypeptide(L)'
;MSETPQTAGVIASPPLMLLGALIAGFMLSNAAPLGVLAQIPERPRLIVGGLICLFCLVFSALAVMRFARKGTPVNPFLPPQALVADGVYGLVRNPMYVDFYGFSLGLAIVFAADWVIVATAVLAVVMHYFVIRREERFLEAKFGEPYRAYCARVKRYGLF
;
A
#
# COMPACT_ATOMS: atom_id res chain seq x y z
N MET A 1 13.45 -28.42 -16.17
CA MET A 1 12.51 -27.30 -16.39
C MET A 1 11.96 -26.91 -15.02
N SER A 2 12.41 -25.80 -14.44
CA SER A 2 11.81 -25.29 -13.19
C SER A 2 10.46 -24.67 -13.55
N GLU A 3 9.36 -25.21 -13.03
CA GLU A 3 8.04 -24.59 -13.16
C GLU A 3 8.11 -23.14 -12.66
N THR A 4 7.76 -22.19 -13.52
CA THR A 4 7.67 -20.80 -13.12
C THR A 4 6.57 -20.70 -12.06
N PRO A 5 6.83 -20.12 -10.87
CA PRO A 5 5.82 -19.95 -9.85
C PRO A 5 4.58 -19.29 -10.45
N GLN A 6 3.38 -19.74 -10.08
CA GLN A 6 2.13 -19.15 -10.58
C GLN A 6 1.70 -17.92 -9.77
N THR A 7 2.21 -17.76 -8.55
CA THR A 7 1.92 -16.64 -7.65
C THR A 7 3.19 -16.15 -6.95
N ALA A 8 3.12 -14.96 -6.35
CA ALA A 8 4.25 -14.34 -5.66
C ALA A 8 4.61 -15.01 -4.32
N GLY A 9 3.85 -16.01 -3.86
CA GLY A 9 4.11 -16.70 -2.59
C GLY A 9 4.00 -15.78 -1.37
N VAL A 10 3.03 -14.87 -1.38
CA VAL A 10 2.81 -13.91 -0.29
C VAL A 10 2.19 -14.63 0.91
N ILE A 11 2.76 -14.42 2.10
CA ILE A 11 2.41 -15.15 3.33
C ILE A 11 1.03 -14.75 3.87
N ALA A 12 0.64 -13.47 3.72
CA ALA A 12 -0.63 -12.95 4.21
C ALA A 12 -1.17 -11.86 3.28
N SER A 13 -2.50 -11.79 3.13
CA SER A 13 -3.16 -10.80 2.27
C SER A 13 -2.84 -9.39 2.74
N PRO A 14 -2.33 -8.49 1.87
CA PRO A 14 -1.97 -7.14 2.27
C PRO A 14 -3.07 -6.34 2.99
N PRO A 15 -4.37 -6.42 2.57
CA PRO A 15 -5.45 -5.77 3.30
C PRO A 15 -5.65 -6.26 4.74
N LEU A 16 -5.41 -7.56 5.00
CA LEU A 16 -5.55 -8.12 6.34
C LEU A 16 -4.44 -7.66 7.27
N MET A 17 -3.22 -7.54 6.75
CA MET A 17 -2.09 -7.01 7.51
C MET A 17 -2.30 -5.53 7.86
N LEU A 18 -2.86 -4.73 6.93
CA LEU A 18 -3.27 -3.36 7.21
C LEU A 18 -4.34 -3.31 8.30
N LEU A 19 -5.39 -4.11 8.18
CA LEU A 19 -6.46 -4.16 9.17
C LEU A 19 -5.91 -4.53 10.55
N GLY A 20 -5.03 -5.53 10.64
CA GLY A 20 -4.36 -5.91 11.88
C GLY A 20 -3.53 -4.76 12.48
N ALA A 21 -2.78 -4.03 11.66
CA ALA A 21 -2.01 -2.87 12.10
C ALA A 21 -2.90 -1.73 12.59
N LEU A 22 -4.02 -1.45 11.90
CA LEU A 22 -5.00 -0.45 12.33
C LEU A 22 -5.63 -0.82 13.66
N ILE A 23 -6.10 -2.06 13.81
CA ILE A 23 -6.69 -2.55 15.07
C ILE A 23 -5.67 -2.41 16.21
N ALA A 24 -4.44 -2.91 16.03
CA ALA A 24 -3.40 -2.82 17.04
C ALA A 24 -3.07 -1.35 17.40
N GLY A 25 -2.92 -0.48 16.39
CA GLY A 25 -2.65 0.94 16.58
C GLY A 25 -3.77 1.68 17.32
N PHE A 26 -5.03 1.39 17.00
CA PHE A 26 -6.17 1.98 17.72
C PHE A 26 -6.29 1.45 19.16
N MET A 27 -6.10 0.14 19.37
CA MET A 27 -6.12 -0.45 20.71
C MET A 27 -5.02 0.15 21.60
N LEU A 28 -3.81 0.34 21.07
CA LEU A 28 -2.71 0.99 21.79
C LEU A 28 -2.97 2.49 22.03
N SER A 29 -3.58 3.19 21.06
CA SER A 29 -3.98 4.60 21.23
C SER A 29 -5.01 4.78 22.34
N ASN A 30 -5.91 3.81 22.51
CA ASN A 30 -6.87 3.82 23.60
C ASN A 30 -6.24 3.40 24.94
N ALA A 31 -5.32 2.42 24.94
CA ALA A 31 -4.73 1.88 26.17
C ALA A 31 -3.58 2.74 26.74
N ALA A 32 -2.79 3.39 25.88
CA ALA A 32 -1.59 4.13 26.26
C ALA A 32 -1.41 5.38 25.36
N PRO A 33 -2.29 6.39 25.43
CA PRO A 33 -2.24 7.53 24.53
C PRO A 33 -0.92 8.32 24.67
N LEU A 34 -0.23 8.58 23.55
CA LEU A 34 0.95 9.45 23.52
C LEU A 34 0.57 10.94 23.56
N GLY A 35 -0.60 11.28 22.99
CA GLY A 35 -1.22 12.59 23.09
C GLY A 35 -0.61 13.65 22.15
N VAL A 36 0.24 13.27 21.20
CA VAL A 36 0.91 14.24 20.30
C VAL A 36 -0.12 14.86 19.35
N LEU A 37 -0.87 14.02 18.62
CA LEU A 37 -1.94 14.51 17.76
C LEU A 37 -3.11 15.13 18.54
N ALA A 38 -3.31 14.74 19.79
CA ALA A 38 -4.37 15.29 20.63
C ALA A 38 -4.14 16.79 20.96
N GLN A 39 -2.90 17.28 20.88
CA GLN A 39 -2.60 18.71 21.05
C GLN A 39 -3.05 19.57 19.86
N ILE A 40 -3.30 18.95 18.70
CA ILE A 40 -3.80 19.66 17.53
C ILE A 40 -5.33 19.78 17.66
N PRO A 41 -5.91 20.97 17.40
CA PRO A 41 -7.35 21.15 17.44
C PRO A 41 -8.09 20.19 16.50
N GLU A 42 -9.30 19.80 16.89
CA GLU A 42 -10.10 18.80 16.19
C GLU A 42 -10.38 19.18 14.73
N ARG A 43 -10.82 20.41 14.47
CA ARG A 43 -11.22 20.86 13.12
C ARG A 43 -10.08 20.72 12.08
N PRO A 44 -8.87 21.26 12.31
CA PRO A 44 -7.72 21.02 11.42
C PRO A 44 -7.43 19.53 11.20
N ARG A 45 -7.48 18.71 12.24
CA ARG A 45 -7.26 17.26 12.13
C ARG A 45 -8.28 16.59 11.23
N LEU A 46 -9.57 16.86 11.43
CA LEU A 46 -10.64 16.28 10.62
C LEU A 46 -10.52 16.69 9.15
N ILE A 47 -10.20 17.97 8.88
CA ILE A 47 -10.02 18.47 7.52
C ILE A 47 -8.80 17.82 6.87
N VAL A 48 -7.62 17.92 7.49
CA VAL A 48 -6.37 17.42 6.90
C VAL A 48 -6.42 15.89 6.75
N GLY A 49 -6.77 15.17 7.82
CA GLY A 49 -6.86 13.71 7.78
C GLY A 49 -7.95 13.22 6.84
N GLY A 50 -9.11 13.89 6.81
CA GLY A 50 -10.19 13.59 5.88
C GLY A 50 -9.81 13.80 4.41
N LEU A 51 -9.11 14.90 4.09
CA LEU A 51 -8.61 15.16 2.74
C LEU A 51 -7.58 14.11 2.30
N ILE A 52 -6.68 13.69 3.20
CA ILE A 52 -5.72 12.60 2.94
C ILE A 52 -6.47 11.30 2.65
N CYS A 53 -7.44 10.92 3.48
CA CYS A 53 -8.25 9.71 3.27
C CYS A 53 -8.99 9.76 1.93
N LEU A 54 -9.63 10.88 1.60
CA LEU A 54 -10.34 11.06 0.34
C LEU A 54 -9.40 10.93 -0.86
N PHE A 55 -8.23 11.58 -0.80
CA PHE A 55 -7.22 11.47 -1.85
C PHE A 55 -6.80 10.01 -2.07
N CYS A 56 -6.48 9.27 -1.00
CA CYS A 56 -6.10 7.86 -1.09
C CYS A 56 -7.22 6.98 -1.64
N LEU A 57 -8.49 7.23 -1.28
CA LEU A 57 -9.62 6.48 -1.83
C LEU A 57 -9.77 6.69 -3.34
N VAL A 58 -9.64 7.95 -3.80
CA VAL A 58 -9.68 8.28 -5.23
C VAL A 58 -8.49 7.64 -5.95
N PHE A 59 -7.29 7.73 -5.39
CA PHE A 59 -6.08 7.16 -5.99
C PHE A 59 -6.15 5.63 -6.10
N SER A 60 -6.63 4.95 -5.04
CA SER A 60 -6.89 3.50 -5.05
C SER A 60 -7.92 3.09 -6.09
N ALA A 61 -9.01 3.83 -6.24
CA ALA A 61 -10.00 3.56 -7.27
C ALA A 61 -9.37 3.65 -8.67
N LEU A 62 -8.57 4.69 -8.94
CA LEU A 62 -7.83 4.83 -10.19
C LEU A 62 -6.84 3.69 -10.42
N ALA A 63 -6.17 3.19 -9.37
CA ALA A 63 -5.26 2.06 -9.45
C ALA A 63 -5.98 0.76 -9.81
N VAL A 64 -7.08 0.45 -9.13
CA VAL A 64 -7.90 -0.75 -9.37
C VAL A 64 -8.50 -0.74 -10.77
N MET A 65 -8.97 0.42 -11.25
CA MET A 65 -9.52 0.55 -12.60
C MET A 65 -8.51 0.18 -13.70
N ARG A 66 -7.20 0.35 -13.48
CA ARG A 66 -6.18 -0.04 -14.47
C ARG A 66 -6.10 -1.55 -14.66
N PHE A 67 -6.23 -2.29 -13.57
CA PHE A 67 -6.24 -3.76 -13.59
C PHE A 67 -7.48 -4.28 -14.31
N ALA A 68 -8.65 -3.70 -14.02
CA ALA A 68 -9.89 -4.02 -14.71
C ALA A 68 -9.79 -3.75 -16.22
N ARG A 69 -9.25 -2.59 -16.63
CA ARG A 69 -9.04 -2.25 -18.05
C ARG A 69 -8.07 -3.17 -18.79
N LYS A 70 -7.09 -3.74 -18.06
CA LYS A 70 -6.09 -4.67 -18.60
C LYS A 70 -6.53 -6.14 -18.49
N GLY A 71 -7.73 -6.41 -17.98
CA GLY A 71 -8.25 -7.77 -17.80
C GLY A 71 -7.43 -8.63 -16.85
N THR A 72 -6.65 -8.03 -15.94
CA THR A 72 -5.75 -8.77 -15.03
C THR A 72 -6.25 -8.66 -13.59
N PRO A 73 -6.20 -9.74 -12.79
CA PRO A 73 -6.66 -9.72 -11.42
C PRO A 73 -5.80 -8.79 -10.55
N VAL A 74 -6.44 -8.02 -9.66
CA VAL A 74 -5.77 -7.27 -8.59
C VAL A 74 -5.27 -8.21 -7.48
N ASN A 75 -5.90 -9.37 -7.36
CA ASN A 75 -5.61 -10.35 -6.32
C ASN A 75 -4.20 -10.94 -6.52
N PRO A 76 -3.26 -10.77 -5.56
CA PRO A 76 -1.89 -11.27 -5.66
C PRO A 76 -1.79 -12.81 -5.63
N PHE A 77 -2.86 -13.51 -5.25
CA PHE A 77 -2.96 -14.97 -5.29
C PHE A 77 -3.40 -15.51 -6.66
N LEU A 78 -3.68 -14.65 -7.64
CA LEU A 78 -3.99 -15.04 -9.01
C LEU A 78 -2.83 -14.65 -9.94
N PRO A 79 -2.50 -15.48 -10.94
CA PRO A 79 -1.44 -15.16 -11.88
C PRO A 79 -1.80 -13.89 -12.69
N PRO A 80 -0.95 -12.84 -12.69
CA PRO A 80 -1.23 -11.63 -13.46
C PRO A 80 -1.16 -11.93 -14.95
N GLN A 81 -2.13 -11.50 -15.73
CA GLN A 81 -2.22 -11.81 -17.16
C GLN A 81 -1.51 -10.77 -18.03
N ALA A 82 -1.35 -9.55 -17.51
CA ALA A 82 -0.69 -8.45 -18.20
C ALA A 82 0.10 -7.58 -17.21
N LEU A 83 1.18 -6.97 -17.70
CA LEU A 83 1.90 -5.97 -16.94
C LEU A 83 1.15 -4.63 -16.98
N VAL A 84 0.78 -4.11 -15.80
CA VAL A 84 0.18 -2.78 -15.63
C VAL A 84 1.29 -1.80 -15.28
N ALA A 85 1.61 -0.91 -16.22
CA ALA A 85 2.74 0.04 -16.13
C ALA A 85 2.37 1.45 -16.62
N ASP A 86 1.07 1.77 -16.66
CA ASP A 86 0.51 3.03 -17.13
C ASP A 86 -0.40 3.70 -16.08
N GLY A 87 -0.72 4.99 -16.30
CA GLY A 87 -1.52 5.78 -15.36
C GLY A 87 -0.81 5.93 -14.01
N VAL A 88 -1.51 5.60 -12.92
CA VAL A 88 -0.94 5.68 -11.56
C VAL A 88 0.25 4.73 -11.35
N TYR A 89 0.27 3.59 -12.05
CA TYR A 89 1.42 2.68 -12.07
C TYR A 89 2.60 3.24 -12.86
N GLY A 90 2.39 4.27 -13.69
CA GLY A 90 3.48 5.02 -14.33
C GLY A 90 4.16 6.03 -13.40
N LEU A 91 3.53 6.39 -12.28
CA LEU A 91 4.07 7.33 -11.30
C LEU A 91 4.85 6.61 -10.19
N VAL A 92 4.31 5.49 -9.72
CA VAL A 92 4.85 4.69 -8.62
C VAL A 92 4.55 3.22 -8.93
N ARG A 93 5.52 2.33 -8.68
CA ARG A 93 5.36 0.90 -8.99
C ARG A 93 4.32 0.18 -8.12
N ASN A 94 4.16 0.65 -6.89
CA ASN A 94 3.38 0.01 -5.84
C ASN A 94 2.30 0.96 -5.27
N PRO A 95 1.40 1.53 -6.10
CA PRO A 95 0.49 2.60 -5.70
C PRO A 95 -0.48 2.17 -4.61
N MET A 96 -0.99 0.93 -4.66
CA MET A 96 -1.90 0.39 -3.64
C MET A 96 -1.27 0.35 -2.24
N TYR A 97 0.04 0.05 -2.15
CA TYR A 97 0.73 0.02 -0.86
C TYR A 97 0.97 1.43 -0.32
N VAL A 98 1.30 2.39 -1.20
CA VAL A 98 1.41 3.80 -0.83
C VAL A 98 0.06 4.33 -0.30
N ASP A 99 -1.04 3.94 -0.94
CA ASP A 99 -2.39 4.30 -0.47
C ASP A 99 -2.70 3.70 0.89
N PHE A 100 -2.33 2.44 1.15
CA PHE A 100 -2.56 1.83 2.46
C PHE A 100 -1.88 2.63 3.57
N TYR A 101 -0.64 3.07 3.34
CA TYR A 101 0.07 3.89 4.31
C TYR A 101 -0.55 5.28 4.44
N GLY A 102 -0.85 5.94 3.32
CA GLY A 102 -1.46 7.27 3.31
C GLY A 102 -2.84 7.29 3.98
N PHE A 103 -3.69 6.32 3.66
CA PHE A 103 -5.02 6.18 4.26
C PHE A 103 -4.93 5.91 5.77
N SER A 104 -4.01 5.03 6.19
CA SER A 104 -3.76 4.77 7.61
C SER A 104 -3.29 6.02 8.37
N LEU A 105 -2.42 6.84 7.75
CA LEU A 105 -2.00 8.13 8.32
C LEU A 105 -3.16 9.12 8.40
N GLY A 106 -4.02 9.20 7.38
CA GLY A 106 -5.22 10.02 7.41
C GLY A 106 -6.14 9.67 8.58
N LEU A 107 -6.37 8.36 8.80
CA LEU A 107 -7.12 7.87 9.97
C LEU A 107 -6.44 8.23 11.29
N ALA A 108 -5.12 8.06 11.39
CA ALA A 108 -4.37 8.42 12.59
C ALA A 108 -4.60 9.89 12.97
N ILE A 109 -4.55 10.79 11.99
CA ILE A 109 -4.77 12.23 12.19
C ILE A 109 -6.22 12.52 12.60
N VAL A 110 -7.21 11.96 11.88
CA VAL A 110 -8.64 12.14 12.19
C VAL A 110 -8.92 11.77 13.65
N PHE A 111 -8.43 10.62 14.10
CA PHE A 111 -8.73 10.08 15.42
C PHE A 111 -7.72 10.46 16.51
N ALA A 112 -6.68 11.25 16.20
CA ALA A 112 -5.53 11.49 17.09
C ALA A 112 -4.93 10.19 17.67
N ALA A 113 -4.76 9.19 16.81
CA ALA A 113 -4.27 7.88 17.18
C ALA A 113 -2.78 7.76 16.84
N ASP A 114 -1.90 8.27 17.72
CA ASP A 114 -0.45 8.31 17.50
C ASP A 114 0.15 6.92 17.21
N TRP A 115 -0.35 5.87 17.88
CA TRP A 115 0.14 4.50 17.67
C TRP A 115 -0.24 3.93 16.32
N VAL A 116 -1.26 4.47 15.64
CA VAL A 116 -1.56 4.07 14.25
C VAL A 116 -0.43 4.51 13.32
N ILE A 117 0.22 5.65 13.57
CA ILE A 117 1.42 6.06 12.80
C ILE A 117 2.55 5.05 12.99
N VAL A 118 2.83 4.68 14.26
CA VAL A 118 3.87 3.70 14.59
C VAL A 118 3.57 2.34 13.96
N ALA A 119 2.33 1.85 14.10
CA ALA A 119 1.90 0.59 13.49
C ALA A 119 2.00 0.63 11.96
N THR A 120 1.69 1.77 11.34
CA THR A 120 1.84 1.97 9.89
C THR A 120 3.30 1.92 9.46
N ALA A 121 4.22 2.53 10.22
CA ALA A 121 5.65 2.49 9.92
C ALA A 121 6.20 1.05 10.02
N VAL A 122 5.82 0.31 11.06
CA VAL A 122 6.17 -1.11 11.21
C VAL A 122 5.59 -1.94 10.06
N LEU A 123 4.31 -1.74 9.73
CA LEU A 123 3.65 -2.41 8.62
C LEU A 123 4.36 -2.14 7.29
N ALA A 124 4.79 -0.90 7.03
CA ALA A 124 5.49 -0.54 5.80
C ALA A 124 6.82 -1.30 5.64
N VAL A 125 7.57 -1.47 6.74
CA VAL A 125 8.79 -2.29 6.76
C VAL A 125 8.45 -3.76 6.48
N VAL A 126 7.45 -4.31 7.17
CA VAL A 126 7.03 -5.71 6.97
C VAL A 126 6.58 -5.94 5.52
N MET A 127 5.72 -5.07 4.99
CA MET A 127 5.26 -5.13 3.60
C MET A 127 6.41 -5.05 2.60
N HIS A 128 7.38 -4.16 2.82
CA HIS A 128 8.54 -4.01 1.95
C HIS A 128 9.29 -5.33 1.79
N TYR A 129 9.67 -5.96 2.92
CA TYR A 129 10.53 -7.14 2.89
C TYR A 129 9.79 -8.44 2.57
N PHE A 130 8.57 -8.59 3.07
CA PHE A 130 7.84 -9.87 3.00
C PHE A 130 6.82 -9.94 1.86
N VAL A 131 6.40 -8.80 1.30
CA VAL A 131 5.39 -8.77 0.24
C VAL A 131 5.96 -8.15 -1.03
N ILE A 132 6.25 -6.86 -1.01
CA ILE A 132 6.61 -6.07 -2.20
C ILE A 132 7.83 -6.65 -2.90
N ARG A 133 8.92 -6.94 -2.17
CA ARG A 133 10.13 -7.54 -2.77
C ARG A 133 9.90 -8.95 -3.33
N ARG A 134 8.90 -9.70 -2.84
CA ARG A 134 8.54 -11.01 -3.41
C ARG A 134 7.73 -10.82 -4.69
N GLU A 135 6.73 -9.93 -4.66
CA GLU A 135 5.94 -9.57 -5.84
C GLU A 135 6.81 -9.03 -6.97
N GLU A 136 7.75 -8.13 -6.69
CA GLU A 136 8.64 -7.58 -7.73
C GLU A 136 9.55 -8.67 -8.35
N ARG A 137 10.11 -9.57 -7.53
CA ARG A 137 10.92 -10.69 -8.05
C ARG A 137 10.09 -11.64 -8.90
N PHE A 138 8.86 -11.90 -8.49
CA PHE A 138 7.91 -12.72 -9.24
C PHE A 138 7.54 -12.07 -10.58
N LEU A 139 7.23 -10.77 -10.57
CA LEU A 139 6.92 -10.01 -11.79
C LEU A 139 8.11 -9.95 -12.74
N GLU A 140 9.33 -9.80 -12.21
CA GLU A 140 10.55 -9.85 -13.02
C GLU A 140 10.78 -11.22 -13.64
N ALA A 141 10.61 -12.30 -12.88
CA ALA A 141 10.73 -13.67 -13.39
C ALA A 141 9.68 -13.98 -14.46
N LYS A 142 8.46 -13.44 -14.31
CA LYS A 142 7.34 -13.68 -15.23
C LYS A 142 7.40 -12.86 -16.50
N PHE A 143 7.68 -11.56 -16.38
CA PHE A 143 7.59 -10.61 -17.50
C PHE A 143 8.95 -10.23 -18.09
N GLY A 144 10.07 -10.57 -17.43
CA GLY A 144 11.42 -10.37 -17.96
C GLY A 144 11.76 -8.91 -18.27
N GLU A 145 12.34 -8.67 -19.45
CA GLU A 145 12.80 -7.35 -19.90
C GLU A 145 11.74 -6.24 -19.81
N PRO A 146 10.47 -6.44 -20.26
CA PRO A 146 9.40 -5.48 -20.05
C PRO A 146 9.29 -4.94 -18.61
N TYR A 147 9.44 -5.82 -17.60
CA TYR A 147 9.38 -5.42 -16.20
C TYR A 147 10.65 -4.69 -15.74
N ARG A 148 11.83 -5.11 -16.22
CA ARG A 148 13.10 -4.40 -15.94
C ARG A 148 13.09 -2.99 -16.51
N ALA A 149 12.66 -2.82 -17.77
CA ALA A 149 12.51 -1.52 -18.40
C ALA A 149 11.53 -0.62 -17.64
N TYR A 150 10.42 -1.20 -17.15
CA TYR A 150 9.49 -0.51 -16.27
C TYR A 150 10.14 -0.07 -14.95
N CYS A 151 10.90 -0.95 -14.29
CA CYS A 151 11.59 -0.63 -13.03
C CYS A 151 12.68 0.43 -13.18
N ALA A 152 13.33 0.53 -14.34
CA ALA A 152 14.30 1.58 -14.65
C ALA A 152 13.65 2.96 -14.75
N ARG A 153 12.39 3.03 -15.21
CA ARG A 153 11.66 4.28 -15.41
C ARG A 153 10.85 4.72 -14.19
N VAL A 154 10.31 3.78 -13.42
CA VAL A 154 9.34 4.07 -12.36
C VAL A 154 9.88 3.66 -10.99
N LYS A 155 9.80 4.58 -10.02
CA LYS A 155 10.29 4.35 -8.66
C LYS A 155 9.34 3.49 -7.83
N ARG A 156 9.89 2.82 -6.83
CA ARG A 156 9.13 1.86 -6.01
C ARG A 156 7.98 2.52 -5.24
N TYR A 157 8.27 3.69 -4.63
CA TYR A 157 7.36 4.42 -3.73
C TYR A 157 7.11 5.87 -4.14
N GLY A 158 7.56 6.29 -5.33
CA GLY A 158 7.41 7.67 -5.80
C GLY A 158 8.32 8.71 -5.12
N LEU A 159 9.00 8.37 -4.03
CA LEU A 159 10.04 9.19 -3.40
C LEU A 159 11.42 8.75 -3.90
N PHE A 160 12.09 9.64 -4.66
CA PHE A 160 13.42 9.55 -5.28
C PHE A 160 13.65 8.49 -6.36
#